data_AF-A0A345RHX5-F1
#
_entry.id   AF-A0A345RHX5-F1
#
_cell.length_a   1.000
_cell.length_b   1.000
_cell.length_c   1.000
_cell.angle_alpha   90.00
_cell.angle_beta   90.00
_cell.angle_gamma   90.00
#
_symmetry.space_group_name_H-M   'P 1'
#
loop_
_entity.id
_entity.type
_entity.pdbx_description
1 polymer ?
#
loop_
_entity_poly.entity_id
_entity_poly.type
_entity_poly.pdbx_seq_one_letter_code
_entity_poly.pdbx_strand_id
1 'polypeptide(L)'
;MKTSLKPILAGLALTGLVACVEDSGSGSQSATPSLAEQGCLRDVTQVTNNPEVALLSSSFSQAGTEVIVGVGPDRAPWRCIGYSDGTTADISSLTNEGTL
;
A
#
# COMPACT_ATOMS: atom_id res chain seq x y z
N MET A 1 -7.60 55.32 16.34
CA MET A 1 -7.64 56.21 15.17
C MET A 1 -7.30 55.39 13.94
N LYS A 2 -8.09 55.58 12.87
CA LYS A 2 -8.23 54.71 11.69
C LYS A 2 -7.10 54.93 10.68
N THR A 3 -6.53 53.86 10.13
CA THR A 3 -5.81 53.90 8.84
C THR A 3 -5.77 52.49 8.24
N SER A 4 -6.76 52.11 7.45
CA SER A 4 -6.85 52.28 5.99
C SER A 4 -6.23 51.10 5.22
N LEU A 5 -7.09 50.15 4.88
CA LEU A 5 -6.91 49.07 3.91
C LEU A 5 -6.64 49.66 2.51
N LYS A 6 -5.69 49.09 1.75
CA LYS A 6 -5.49 49.34 0.32
C LYS A 6 -5.25 47.99 -0.39
N PRO A 7 -6.08 47.59 -1.36
CA PRO A 7 -5.87 46.38 -2.14
C PRO A 7 -4.89 46.67 -3.28
N ILE A 8 -3.80 45.91 -3.38
CA ILE A 8 -2.96 45.91 -4.59
C ILE A 8 -3.44 44.77 -5.47
N LEU A 9 -4.19 45.14 -6.52
CA LEU A 9 -4.36 44.33 -7.72
C LEU A 9 -2.98 44.15 -8.35
N ALA A 10 -2.45 42.92 -8.32
CA ALA A 10 -1.41 42.48 -9.22
C ALA A 10 -1.96 41.28 -9.98
N GLY A 11 -2.43 41.54 -11.20
CA GLY A 11 -2.85 40.51 -12.13
C GLY A 11 -1.66 39.64 -12.53
N LEU A 12 -1.73 38.36 -12.21
CA LEU A 12 -0.85 37.35 -12.78
C LEU A 12 -1.69 36.53 -13.76
N ALA A 13 -1.61 36.89 -15.04
CA ALA A 13 -2.15 36.11 -16.14
C ALA A 13 -1.30 34.83 -16.27
N LEU A 14 -1.81 33.72 -15.76
CA LEU A 14 -1.27 32.38 -16.01
C LEU A 14 -2.13 31.70 -17.08
N THR A 15 -1.81 31.98 -18.35
CA THR A 15 -2.16 31.08 -19.45
C THR A 15 -1.19 29.90 -19.41
N GLY A 16 -1.52 28.90 -18.60
CA GLY A 16 -0.90 27.58 -18.64
C GLY A 16 -1.81 26.60 -19.37
N LEU A 17 -1.32 26.03 -20.48
CA LEU A 17 -2.01 24.97 -21.21
C LEU A 17 -2.29 23.80 -20.28
N VAL A 18 -3.55 23.57 -19.94
CA VAL A 18 -3.98 22.30 -19.35
C VAL A 18 -4.21 21.34 -20.51
N ALA A 19 -3.16 20.61 -20.89
CA ALA A 19 -3.31 19.39 -21.67
C ALA A 19 -3.78 18.30 -20.69
N CYS A 20 -5.09 18.04 -20.64
CA CYS A 20 -5.57 16.77 -20.12
C CYS A 20 -5.08 15.70 -21.10
N VAL A 21 -4.01 14.99 -20.75
CA VAL A 21 -3.84 13.63 -21.26
C VAL A 21 -4.92 12.83 -20.57
N GLU A 22 -5.93 12.41 -21.32
CA GLU A 22 -6.73 11.25 -20.99
C GLU A 22 -5.79 10.05 -20.99
N ASP A 23 -5.18 9.79 -19.83
CA ASP A 23 -4.55 8.51 -19.55
C ASP A 23 -5.67 7.47 -19.45
N SER A 24 -6.03 6.91 -20.60
CA SER A 24 -6.62 5.58 -20.67
C SER A 24 -5.51 4.55 -20.39
N GLY A 25 -4.87 4.68 -19.23
CA GLY A 25 -3.97 3.70 -18.68
C GLY A 25 -4.76 2.87 -17.69
N SER A 26 -4.78 1.55 -17.89
CA SER A 26 -5.18 0.62 -16.85
C SER A 26 -4.23 0.83 -15.68
N GLY A 27 -4.61 1.73 -14.78
CA GLY A 27 -3.86 2.01 -13.58
C GLY A 27 -3.73 0.73 -12.80
N SER A 28 -2.56 0.10 -12.86
CA SER A 28 -1.97 -0.48 -11.66
C SER A 28 -1.87 0.69 -10.69
N GLN A 29 -2.98 0.95 -10.00
CA GLN A 29 -3.02 1.93 -8.93
C GLN A 29 -1.89 1.50 -8.02
N SER A 30 -0.91 2.37 -7.85
CA SER A 30 -0.08 2.37 -6.64
C SER A 30 -1.02 2.69 -5.47
N ALA A 31 -1.98 1.81 -5.23
CA ALA A 31 -2.88 1.87 -4.10
C ALA A 31 -1.98 1.75 -2.89
N THR A 32 -2.06 2.75 -2.02
CA THR A 32 -1.38 2.66 -0.73
C THR A 32 -1.87 1.36 -0.08
N PRO A 33 -0.98 0.46 0.34
CA PRO A 33 -1.41 -0.80 0.93
C PRO A 33 -2.33 -0.51 2.12
N SER A 34 -3.42 -1.25 2.21
CA SER A 34 -4.38 -1.19 3.31
C SER A 34 -3.70 -1.52 4.65
N LEU A 35 -4.35 -1.15 5.75
CA LEU A 35 -3.83 -1.49 7.09
C LEU A 35 -3.65 -3.00 7.29
N ALA A 36 -4.53 -3.82 6.70
CA ALA A 36 -4.41 -5.27 6.71
C ALA A 36 -3.12 -5.74 6.02
N GLU A 37 -2.86 -5.22 4.82
CA GLU A 37 -1.65 -5.55 4.05
C GLU A 37 -0.38 -5.06 4.74
N GLN A 38 -0.39 -3.84 5.28
CA GLN A 38 0.73 -3.27 6.04
C GLN A 38 1.03 -4.08 7.31
N GLY A 39 -0.02 -4.50 8.04
CA GLY A 39 0.11 -5.37 9.20
C GLY A 39 0.79 -6.68 8.85
N CYS A 40 0.35 -7.32 7.76
CA CYS A 40 0.95 -8.57 7.30
C CYS A 40 2.41 -8.40 6.85
N LEU A 41 2.75 -7.34 6.12
CA LEU A 41 4.14 -7.06 5.76
C LEU A 41 5.02 -6.90 7.00
N ARG A 42 4.56 -6.12 7.99
CA ARG A 42 5.26 -5.92 9.27
C ARG A 42 5.51 -7.23 10.00
N ASP A 43 4.47 -8.02 10.20
CA ASP A 43 4.56 -9.21 11.06
C ASP A 43 5.29 -10.35 10.36
N VAL A 44 5.15 -10.50 9.04
CA VAL A 44 5.97 -11.44 8.26
C VAL A 44 7.45 -11.06 8.32
N THR A 45 7.78 -9.76 8.22
CA THR A 45 9.17 -9.29 8.42
C THR A 45 9.69 -9.67 9.82
N GLN A 46 8.88 -9.52 10.87
CA GLN A 46 9.28 -9.87 12.23
C GLN A 46 9.45 -11.39 12.42
N VAL A 47 8.52 -12.19 11.91
CA VAL A 47 8.54 -13.66 12.05
C VAL A 47 9.70 -14.28 11.28
N THR A 48 9.98 -13.77 10.07
CA THR A 48 11.04 -14.30 9.21
C THR A 48 12.41 -13.66 9.46
N ASN A 49 12.46 -12.60 10.27
CA ASN A 49 13.62 -11.74 10.46
C ASN A 49 14.25 -11.30 9.12
N ASN A 50 13.40 -11.04 8.11
CA ASN A 50 13.81 -10.67 6.77
C ASN A 50 13.17 -9.32 6.39
N PRO A 51 13.97 -8.25 6.19
CA PRO A 51 13.45 -6.93 5.85
C PRO A 51 13.00 -6.83 4.39
N GLU A 52 13.39 -7.77 3.53
CA GLU A 52 12.97 -7.79 2.14
C GLU A 52 11.64 -8.55 2.01
N VAL A 53 10.54 -7.82 2.13
CA VAL A 53 9.19 -8.35 1.94
C VAL A 53 8.45 -7.57 0.87
N ALA A 54 7.60 -8.26 0.11
CA ALA A 54 6.76 -7.65 -0.91
C ALA A 54 5.36 -8.27 -0.90
N LEU A 55 4.35 -7.46 -1.20
CA LEU A 55 2.99 -7.96 -1.40
C LEU A 55 2.92 -8.74 -2.72
N LEU A 56 2.47 -9.99 -2.67
CA LEU A 56 2.26 -10.81 -3.87
C LEU A 56 0.79 -10.83 -4.28
N SER A 57 -0.11 -10.98 -3.32
CA SER A 57 -1.56 -10.97 -3.55
C SER A 57 -2.30 -10.61 -2.26
N SER A 58 -3.51 -10.07 -2.41
CA SER A 58 -4.44 -9.89 -1.31
C SER A 58 -5.87 -10.23 -1.75
N SER A 59 -6.63 -10.84 -0.85
CA SER A 59 -8.01 -11.27 -1.09
C SER A 59 -8.86 -10.93 0.13
N PHE A 60 -9.75 -9.97 -0.03
CA PHE A 60 -10.64 -9.52 1.04
C PHE A 60 -11.79 -10.50 1.28
N SER A 61 -12.10 -10.75 2.55
CA SER A 61 -13.29 -11.46 3.01
C SER A 61 -13.87 -10.81 4.27
N GLN A 62 -15.14 -11.08 4.57
CA GLN A 62 -15.78 -10.59 5.81
C GLN A 62 -15.10 -11.12 7.08
N ALA A 63 -14.38 -12.24 6.98
CA ALA A 63 -13.63 -12.83 8.08
C ALA A 63 -12.20 -12.25 8.24
N GLY A 64 -11.74 -11.43 7.30
CA GLY A 64 -10.36 -10.93 7.24
C GLY A 64 -9.84 -10.89 5.81
N THR A 65 -8.76 -10.16 5.60
CA THR A 65 -8.05 -10.11 4.31
C THR A 65 -6.95 -11.15 4.31
N GLU A 66 -7.03 -12.13 3.42
CA GLU A 66 -5.90 -13.00 3.15
C GLU A 66 -4.84 -12.20 2.39
N VAL A 67 -3.61 -12.23 2.87
CA VAL A 67 -2.46 -11.55 2.29
C VAL A 67 -1.35 -12.57 2.06
N ILE A 68 -0.88 -12.64 0.83
CA ILE A 68 0.29 -13.42 0.46
C ILE A 68 1.48 -12.48 0.33
N VAL A 69 2.47 -12.67 1.20
CA VAL A 69 3.71 -11.90 1.25
C VAL A 69 4.84 -12.75 0.70
N GLY A 70 5.63 -12.19 -0.22
CA GLY A 70 6.87 -12.78 -0.70
C GLY A 70 8.04 -12.31 0.16
N VAL A 71 8.82 -13.26 0.68
CA VAL A 71 9.96 -13.00 1.57
C VAL A 71 11.27 -13.29 0.85
N GLY A 72 12.21 -12.34 0.94
CA GLY A 72 13.55 -12.46 0.35
C GLY A 72 13.56 -12.37 -1.18
N PRO A 73 14.74 -12.59 -1.80
CA PRO A 73 14.94 -12.44 -3.24
C PRO A 73 14.13 -13.47 -4.05
N ASP A 74 13.92 -14.66 -3.50
CA ASP A 74 13.14 -15.74 -4.13
C ASP A 74 11.63 -15.57 -3.95
N ARG A 75 11.20 -14.52 -3.24
CA ARG A 75 9.79 -14.24 -2.91
C ARG A 75 9.09 -15.48 -2.34
N ALA A 76 9.72 -16.15 -1.39
CA ALA A 76 9.15 -17.29 -0.70
C ALA A 76 7.77 -16.91 -0.15
N PRO A 77 6.68 -17.62 -0.49
CA PRO A 77 5.34 -17.17 -0.19
C PRO A 77 4.97 -17.45 1.27
N TRP A 78 4.43 -16.45 1.96
CA TRP A 78 3.91 -16.52 3.31
C TRP A 78 2.45 -16.05 3.32
N ARG A 79 1.58 -16.83 3.96
CA ARG A 79 0.18 -16.45 4.20
C ARG A 79 0.08 -15.71 5.52
N CYS A 80 -0.74 -14.67 5.53
CA CYS A 80 -1.14 -13.92 6.71
C CYS A 80 -2.60 -13.48 6.55
N ILE A 81 -3.36 -13.46 7.64
CA ILE A 81 -4.71 -12.87 7.67
C ILE A 81 -4.60 -11.51 8.33
N GLY A 82 -4.83 -10.44 7.57
CA GLY A 82 -4.84 -9.06 8.05
C GLY A 82 -6.25 -8.55 8.28
N TYR A 83 -6.44 -7.73 9.31
CA TYR A 83 -7.72 -7.11 9.63
C TYR A 83 -7.70 -5.61 9.34
N SER A 84 -8.88 -4.99 9.28
CA SER A 84 -9.03 -3.55 8.97
C SER A 84 -8.44 -2.62 10.04
N ASP A 85 -8.19 -3.12 11.24
CA ASP A 85 -7.52 -2.42 12.34
C ASP A 85 -5.98 -2.57 12.32
N GLY A 86 -5.43 -3.33 11.36
CA GLY A 86 -4.00 -3.59 11.22
C GLY A 86 -3.45 -4.70 12.12
N THR A 87 -4.33 -5.42 12.83
CA THR A 87 -3.96 -6.68 13.50
C THR A 87 -3.84 -7.81 12.48
N THR A 88 -3.13 -8.88 12.86
CA THR A 88 -2.89 -10.04 11.99
C THR A 88 -3.08 -11.36 12.72
N ALA A 89 -3.31 -12.42 11.95
CA ALA A 89 -3.43 -13.80 12.40
C ALA A 89 -2.89 -14.78 11.33
N ASP A 90 -2.77 -16.06 11.71
CA ASP A 90 -2.48 -17.19 10.82
C ASP A 90 -1.25 -17.02 9.90
N ILE A 91 -0.19 -16.40 10.44
CA ILE A 91 1.09 -16.22 9.74
C ILE A 91 1.77 -17.57 9.55
N SER A 92 1.98 -17.97 8.30
CA SER A 92 2.57 -19.28 7.97
C SER A 92 3.24 -19.28 6.61
N SER A 93 4.31 -20.07 6.46
CA SER A 93 4.94 -20.30 5.17
C SER A 93 4.01 -21.14 4.27
N LEU A 94 3.85 -20.72 3.02
CA LEU A 94 3.20 -21.50 1.97
C LEU A 94 4.19 -22.32 1.14
N THR A 95 5.50 -22.12 1.36
CA THR A 95 6.51 -23.01 0.80
C THR A 95 6.20 -24.41 1.30
N ASN A 96 5.86 -25.29 0.36
CA ASN A 96 5.81 -26.71 0.66
C ASN A 96 7.26 -27.11 1.02
N GLU A 97 7.53 -27.35 2.30
CA GLU A 97 8.78 -27.91 2.83
C GLU A 97 8.94 -29.37 2.36
N GLY A 98 8.80 -29.60 1.06
CA GLY A 98 8.49 -30.89 0.45
C GLY A 98 9.38 -32.02 0.95
N THR A 99 8.70 -33.13 1.22
CA THR A 99 9.18 -34.52 1.38
C THR A 99 10.00 -34.83 2.63
N LEU A 100 9.34 -35.53 3.58
CA LEU A 100 10.00 -36.45 4.50
C LEU A 100 10.80 -37.52 3.72
#